data_AF-A0A7R9ZU72-F1
#
_entry.id   AF-A0A7R9ZU72-F1
#
_cell.length_a   1.000
_cell.length_b   1.000
_cell.length_c   1.000
_cell.angle_alpha   90.00
_cell.angle_beta   90.00
_cell.angle_gamma   90.00
#
_symmetry.space_group_name_H-M   'P 1'
#
loop_
_entity.id
_entity.type
_entity.pdbx_description
1 polymer ?
#
loop_
_entity_poly.entity_id
_entity_poly.type
_entity_poly.pdbx_seq_one_letter_code
_entity_poly.pdbx_strand_id
1 'polypeptide(L)'
;QQQQQQQQQQGDEKEEEEEEANVVEPLHPLDPAISEPPQLDLKELEWDTSLLLLIPHRLGRDYVEEKYVKSVAQIFSLPQSVGILGGRPRGARWFYGAYADGSKVLGLDPHTVQLAPGKKESNSGAGKNK
;
A
#
# COMPACT_ATOMS: atom_id res chain seq x y z
N GLN A 1 -54.17 -55.22 -16.93
CA GLN A 1 -54.00 -55.50 -18.38
C GLN A 1 -55.19 -54.85 -19.08
N GLN A 2 -55.21 -53.57 -19.36
CA GLN A 2 -54.52 -52.86 -20.44
C GLN A 2 -54.62 -51.40 -19.97
N GLN A 3 -53.55 -50.77 -19.52
CA GLN A 3 -52.74 -49.93 -20.37
C GLN A 3 -51.38 -49.77 -19.68
N GLN A 4 -50.56 -50.82 -19.75
CA GLN A 4 -49.15 -50.55 -20.04
C GLN A 4 -49.11 -50.30 -21.55
N GLN A 5 -48.31 -49.34 -21.97
CA GLN A 5 -48.10 -48.88 -23.35
C GLN A 5 -49.05 -47.76 -23.80
N GLN A 6 -48.79 -46.56 -23.31
CA GLN A 6 -48.43 -45.49 -24.22
C GLN A 6 -47.54 -44.47 -23.48
N GLN A 7 -46.29 -44.39 -23.95
CA GLN A 7 -45.40 -43.22 -23.85
C GLN A 7 -44.85 -42.97 -22.42
N GLN A 8 -43.62 -43.33 -22.04
CA GLN A 8 -42.34 -43.04 -22.70
C GLN A 8 -42.36 -41.69 -23.43
N GLN A 9 -42.16 -40.63 -22.65
CA GLN A 9 -41.38 -39.45 -23.02
C GLN A 9 -41.23 -38.54 -21.81
N GLN A 10 -39.96 -38.29 -21.43
CA GLN A 10 -39.37 -37.00 -21.02
C GLN A 10 -40.02 -36.25 -19.84
N GLY A 11 -39.33 -35.85 -18.78
CA GLY A 11 -37.92 -35.82 -18.42
C GLY A 11 -37.82 -35.56 -16.91
N ASP A 12 -36.75 -36.00 -16.26
CA ASP A 12 -35.77 -35.10 -15.61
C ASP A 12 -36.38 -33.79 -15.10
N GLU A 13 -37.19 -33.87 -14.05
CA GLU A 13 -37.40 -32.75 -13.13
C GLU A 13 -36.13 -32.64 -12.28
N LYS A 14 -35.12 -31.99 -12.87
CA LYS A 14 -33.96 -31.49 -12.15
C LYS A 14 -34.45 -30.46 -11.14
N GLU A 15 -34.03 -30.66 -9.91
CA GLU A 15 -34.00 -29.66 -8.85
C GLU A 15 -33.26 -28.42 -9.38
N GLU A 16 -34.01 -27.41 -9.81
CA GLU A 16 -33.49 -26.06 -9.99
C GLU A 16 -33.44 -25.42 -8.60
N GLU A 17 -32.35 -25.69 -7.87
CA GLU A 17 -31.93 -24.83 -6.78
C GLU A 17 -31.55 -23.48 -7.39
N GLU A 18 -32.41 -22.48 -7.17
CA GLU A 18 -32.10 -21.08 -7.44
C GLU A 18 -30.88 -20.70 -6.58
N GLU A 19 -29.69 -20.65 -7.20
CA GLU A 19 -28.54 -19.92 -6.66
C GLU A 19 -28.92 -18.44 -6.60
N GLU A 20 -29.55 -18.04 -5.49
CA GLU A 20 -29.60 -16.64 -5.10
C GLU A 20 -28.15 -16.20 -4.91
N ALA A 21 -27.63 -15.48 -5.92
CA ALA A 21 -26.34 -14.82 -5.87
C ALA A 21 -26.40 -13.79 -4.73
N ASN A 22 -26.06 -14.25 -3.54
CA ASN A 22 -26.00 -13.46 -2.33
C ASN A 22 -24.97 -12.36 -2.58
N VAL A 23 -25.45 -11.15 -2.80
CA VAL A 23 -24.61 -9.96 -2.97
C VAL A 23 -23.92 -9.74 -1.63
N VAL A 24 -22.72 -10.30 -1.50
CA VAL A 24 -21.87 -10.10 -0.33
C VAL A 24 -21.46 -8.62 -0.36
N GLU A 25 -22.15 -7.78 0.42
CA GLU A 25 -21.66 -6.45 0.75
C GLU A 25 -20.21 -6.58 1.21
N PRO A 26 -19.29 -5.69 0.80
CA PRO A 26 -17.90 -5.77 1.23
C PRO A 26 -17.84 -5.61 2.75
N LEU A 27 -17.75 -6.74 3.44
CA LEU A 27 -17.72 -6.83 4.90
C LEU A 27 -16.55 -6.00 5.41
N HIS A 28 -16.88 -5.06 6.31
CA HIS A 28 -15.89 -4.17 6.91
C HIS A 28 -14.90 -5.02 7.75
N PRO A 29 -13.57 -4.78 7.71
CA PRO A 29 -12.56 -5.62 8.36
C PRO A 29 -12.68 -5.79 9.89
N LEU A 30 -13.59 -5.06 10.53
CA LEU A 30 -13.87 -5.10 11.97
C LEU A 30 -15.26 -5.63 12.30
N ASP A 31 -15.97 -6.22 11.33
CA ASP A 31 -17.28 -6.81 11.58
C ASP A 31 -17.12 -8.09 12.44
N PRO A 32 -17.71 -8.14 13.65
CA PRO A 32 -17.62 -9.30 14.53
C PRO A 32 -18.31 -10.56 13.98
N ALA A 33 -19.11 -10.45 12.90
CA ALA A 33 -19.69 -11.59 12.21
C ALA A 33 -18.71 -12.29 11.23
N ILE A 34 -17.54 -11.70 10.98
CA ILE A 34 -16.47 -12.35 10.22
C ILE A 34 -15.90 -13.47 11.11
N SER A 35 -16.18 -14.73 10.74
CA SER A 35 -15.41 -15.86 11.26
C SER A 35 -13.93 -15.55 11.09
N GLU A 36 -13.12 -15.66 12.15
CA GLU A 36 -11.69 -15.42 12.06
C GLU A 36 -11.14 -16.08 10.79
N PRO A 37 -10.46 -15.35 9.90
CA PRO A 37 -9.86 -15.96 8.73
C PRO A 37 -9.00 -17.14 9.21
N PRO A 38 -8.91 -18.25 8.45
CA PRO A 38 -8.11 -19.39 8.83
C PRO A 38 -6.75 -18.87 9.28
N GLN A 39 -6.42 -19.12 10.55
CA GLN A 39 -5.21 -18.61 11.17
C GLN A 39 -4.04 -19.15 10.35
N LEU A 40 -3.51 -18.32 9.44
CA LEU A 40 -2.27 -18.64 8.74
C LEU A 40 -1.26 -18.95 9.84
N ASP A 41 -0.57 -20.08 9.74
CA ASP A 41 0.55 -20.33 10.64
C ASP A 41 1.66 -19.33 10.31
N LEU A 42 1.60 -18.17 10.98
CA LEU A 42 2.52 -17.05 10.80
C LEU A 42 3.97 -17.44 11.08
N LYS A 43 4.23 -18.62 11.66
CA LYS A 43 5.57 -19.12 11.92
C LYS A 43 6.28 -19.64 10.69
N GLU A 44 5.56 -19.99 9.62
CA GLU A 44 6.14 -20.51 8.37
C GLU A 44 6.26 -19.47 7.26
N LEU A 45 5.69 -18.27 7.45
CA LEU A 45 5.75 -17.22 6.45
C LEU A 45 7.05 -16.42 6.57
N GLU A 46 8.09 -16.88 5.88
CA GLU A 46 9.33 -16.10 5.70
C GLU A 46 9.03 -14.88 4.82
N TRP A 47 9.23 -13.68 5.37
CA TRP A 47 9.01 -12.42 4.66
C TRP A 47 10.25 -12.04 3.86
N ASP A 48 10.18 -12.10 2.52
CA ASP A 48 11.29 -11.83 1.61
C ASP A 48 11.20 -10.46 0.89
N THR A 49 10.09 -9.75 1.07
CA THR A 49 9.75 -8.58 0.25
C THR A 49 10.12 -7.28 0.96
N SER A 50 10.70 -6.29 0.27
CA SER A 50 10.96 -4.98 0.90
C SER A 50 9.66 -4.21 1.16
N LEU A 51 9.48 -3.67 2.37
CA LEU A 51 8.31 -2.87 2.75
C LEU A 51 8.65 -1.37 2.85
N LEU A 52 7.88 -0.55 2.14
CA LEU A 52 7.84 0.89 2.35
C LEU A 52 6.52 1.28 3.01
N LEU A 53 6.55 1.65 4.29
CA LEU A 53 5.39 2.10 5.05
C LEU A 53 5.29 3.62 5.04
N LEU A 54 4.21 4.16 4.46
CA LEU A 54 3.91 5.59 4.43
C LEU A 54 2.71 5.89 5.32
N ILE A 55 2.87 6.83 6.26
CA ILE A 55 1.81 7.21 7.20
C ILE A 55 1.47 8.70 6.98
N PRO A 56 0.41 9.02 6.21
CA PRO A 56 -0.09 10.38 6.11
C PRO A 56 -0.65 10.83 7.46
N HIS A 57 -0.16 11.94 7.99
CA HIS A 57 -0.60 12.42 9.31
C HIS A 57 -0.70 13.95 9.34
N ARG A 58 -1.76 14.47 9.98
CA ARG A 58 -1.95 15.90 10.24
C ARG A 58 -1.65 16.20 11.70
N LEU A 59 -0.56 16.92 11.95
CA LEU A 59 -0.05 17.20 13.31
C LEU A 59 -0.57 18.51 13.93
N GLY A 60 -1.54 19.16 13.30
CA GLY A 60 -2.17 20.37 13.81
C GLY A 60 -3.04 21.06 12.76
N ARG A 61 -3.67 22.17 13.16
CA ARG A 61 -4.59 22.89 12.27
C ARG A 61 -3.86 23.72 11.22
N ASP A 62 -3.06 24.68 11.71
CA ASP A 62 -2.33 25.67 10.90
C ASP A 62 -0.81 25.42 10.97
N TYR A 63 -0.33 24.95 12.13
CA TYR A 63 1.06 24.59 12.41
C TYR A 63 1.09 23.26 13.16
N VAL A 64 2.26 22.62 13.20
CA VAL A 64 2.49 21.45 14.05
C VAL A 64 2.34 21.89 15.50
N GLU A 65 1.51 21.19 16.28
CA GLU A 65 1.40 21.50 17.71
C GLU A 65 2.64 21.06 18.48
N GLU A 66 3.03 21.87 19.48
CA GLU A 66 4.27 21.69 20.26
C GLU A 66 4.36 20.32 20.94
N LYS A 67 3.23 19.80 21.42
CA LYS A 67 3.16 18.47 22.04
C LYS A 67 3.65 17.33 21.15
N TYR A 68 3.63 17.50 19.82
CA TYR A 68 4.09 16.49 18.88
C TYR A 68 5.57 16.64 18.50
N VAL A 69 6.20 17.79 18.73
CA VAL A 69 7.55 18.10 18.24
C VAL A 69 8.56 17.04 18.70
N LYS A 70 8.53 16.69 19.99
CA LYS A 70 9.44 15.68 20.55
C LYS A 70 9.18 14.29 19.96
N SER A 71 7.92 13.86 19.86
CA SER A 71 7.57 12.55 19.31
C SER A 71 7.96 12.44 17.83
N VAL A 72 7.73 13.49 17.05
CA VAL A 72 8.14 13.55 15.63
C VAL A 72 9.65 13.50 15.50
N ALA A 73 10.39 14.21 16.37
CA ALA A 73 11.85 14.14 16.37
C ALA A 73 12.36 12.71 16.66
N GLN A 74 11.69 11.97 17.55
CA GLN A 74 12.04 10.58 17.86
C GLN A 74 11.78 9.62 16.69
N ILE A 75 10.87 9.92 15.75
CA ILE A 75 10.67 9.05 14.58
C ILE A 75 11.97 8.92 13.78
N PHE A 76 12.77 10.00 13.69
CA PHE A 76 14.05 9.97 12.98
C PHE A 76 15.12 9.09 13.64
N SER A 77 14.96 8.70 14.91
CA SER A 77 15.91 7.79 15.57
C SER A 77 15.62 6.31 15.29
N LEU A 78 14.47 6.00 14.68
CA LEU A 78 14.15 4.63 14.28
C LEU A 78 15.08 4.19 13.15
N PRO A 79 15.72 3.01 13.23
CA PRO A 79 16.57 2.47 12.16
C PRO A 79 15.86 2.35 10.80
N GLN A 80 14.55 2.16 10.82
CA GLN A 80 13.70 2.01 9.65
C GLN A 80 13.21 3.36 9.09
N SER A 81 13.49 4.47 9.77
CA SER A 81 13.00 5.79 9.35
C SER A 81 13.60 6.19 8.02
N VAL A 82 12.74 6.34 7.02
CA VAL A 82 13.06 6.95 5.73
C VAL A 82 12.82 8.47 5.73
N GLY A 83 12.49 9.04 6.89
CA GLY A 83 12.22 10.47 7.07
C GLY A 83 10.76 10.86 6.84
N ILE A 84 10.52 12.17 6.69
CA ILE A 84 9.19 12.78 6.60
C ILE A 84 9.10 13.63 5.34
N LEU A 85 8.04 13.43 4.57
CA LEU A 85 7.67 14.29 3.44
C LEU A 85 6.62 15.30 3.92
N GLY A 86 6.79 16.57 3.55
CA GLY A 86 5.80 17.59 3.90
C GLY A 86 6.23 18.98 3.46
N GLY A 87 5.50 19.99 3.92
CA GLY A 87 5.78 21.38 3.61
C GLY A 87 4.52 22.19 3.32
N ARG A 88 4.71 23.47 3.05
CA ARG A 88 3.63 24.37 2.62
C ARG A 88 3.34 24.15 1.13
N PRO A 89 2.19 24.63 0.60
CA PRO A 89 1.96 24.65 -0.84
C PRO A 89 3.14 25.26 -1.59
N ARG A 90 3.65 24.57 -2.62
CA ARG A 90 4.87 24.96 -3.38
C ARG A 90 6.16 25.08 -2.55
N GLY A 91 6.19 24.46 -1.38
CA GLY A 91 7.31 24.47 -0.44
C GLY A 91 7.57 23.07 0.14
N ALA A 92 7.47 22.04 -0.69
CA ALA A 92 7.65 20.65 -0.28
C ALA A 92 9.14 20.34 -0.01
N ARG A 93 9.41 19.64 1.09
CA ARG A 93 10.75 19.25 1.50
C ARG A 93 10.75 17.82 2.02
N TRP A 94 11.87 17.13 1.87
CA TRP A 94 12.11 15.86 2.54
C TRP A 94 12.96 16.10 3.78
N PHE A 95 12.43 15.78 4.96
CA PHE A 95 13.14 15.88 6.22
C PHE A 95 13.72 14.51 6.56
N TYR A 96 15.01 14.43 6.86
CA TYR A 96 15.69 13.17 7.14
C TYR A 96 16.21 13.07 8.58
N GLY A 97 16.07 14.13 9.37
CA GLY A 97 16.54 14.14 10.75
C GLY A 97 16.06 15.33 11.55
N ALA A 98 16.29 15.28 12.86
CA ALA A 98 16.06 16.37 13.79
C ALA A 98 17.14 16.36 14.89
N TYR A 99 17.31 17.49 15.55
CA TYR A 99 18.13 17.58 16.76
C TYR A 99 17.43 16.86 17.91
N ALA A 100 18.19 16.37 18.89
CA ALA A 100 17.66 15.55 19.99
C ALA A 100 16.59 16.28 20.84
N ASP A 101 16.69 17.61 20.92
CA ASP A 101 15.73 18.49 21.60
C ASP A 101 14.52 18.87 20.73
N GLY A 102 14.50 18.46 19.46
CA GLY A 102 13.46 18.81 18.49
C GLY A 102 13.50 20.27 18.01
N SER A 103 14.54 21.04 18.38
CA SER A 103 14.62 22.48 18.08
C SER A 103 14.80 22.78 16.59
N LYS A 104 15.41 21.85 15.85
CA LYS A 104 15.73 21.99 14.42
C LYS A 104 15.51 20.68 13.70
N VAL A 105 15.06 20.80 12.45
CA VAL A 105 14.93 19.69 11.50
C VAL A 105 15.93 19.85 10.37
N LEU A 106 16.44 18.73 9.89
CA LEU A 106 17.34 18.63 8.75
C LEU A 106 16.54 18.15 7.54
N GLY A 107 16.75 18.75 6.37
CA GLY A 107 16.01 18.36 5.17
C GLY A 107 16.65 18.81 3.87
N LEU A 108 16.24 18.15 2.79
CA LEU A 108 16.66 18.41 1.41
C LEU A 108 15.57 19.14 0.65
N ASP A 109 15.97 20.25 0.03
CA ASP A 109 15.08 21.15 -0.70
C ASP A 109 15.17 20.91 -2.22
N PRO A 110 14.07 20.52 -2.89
CA PRO A 110 14.06 20.29 -4.34
C PRO A 110 13.85 21.57 -5.17
N HIS A 111 13.66 22.75 -4.59
CA HIS A 111 13.32 23.98 -5.32
C HIS A 111 14.49 24.63 -6.07
N THR A 112 15.55 23.87 -6.36
CA THR A 112 16.62 24.27 -7.26
C THR A 112 16.42 23.59 -8.60
N VAL A 113 16.18 24.39 -9.64
CA VAL A 113 16.03 23.89 -11.01
C VAL A 113 17.39 23.40 -11.53
N GLN A 114 17.38 22.21 -12.13
CA GLN A 114 18.56 21.60 -12.74
C GLN A 114 18.24 21.21 -14.20
N LEU A 115 19.27 21.21 -15.04
CA LEU A 115 19.15 20.67 -16.40
C LEU A 115 18.89 19.16 -16.34
N ALA A 116 18.04 18.66 -17.24
CA ALA A 116 17.81 17.24 -17.37
C ALA A 116 19.14 16.52 -17.68
N PRO A 117 19.48 15.43 -16.97
CA PRO A 117 20.67 14.65 -17.29
C PRO A 117 20.62 14.13 -18.74
N GLY A 118 21.72 14.28 -19.49
CA GLY A 118 21.83 13.73 -20.83
C GLY A 118 21.90 12.20 -20.83
N LYS A 119 21.48 11.56 -21.93
CA LYS A 119 21.64 10.11 -22.11
C LYS A 119 23.13 9.78 -22.18
N LYS A 120 23.59 8.86 -21.34
CA LYS A 120 24.98 8.34 -21.44
C LYS A 120 25.05 7.45 -22.68
N GLU A 121 25.78 7.86 -23.70
CA GLU A 121 26.06 6.98 -24.84
C GLU A 121 26.93 5.83 -24.35
N SER A 122 26.41 4.60 -24.43
CA SER A 122 27.23 3.42 -24.27
C SER A 122 28.17 3.36 -25.47
N ASN A 123 29.45 3.61 -25.25
CA ASN A 123 30.47 3.45 -26.30
C ASN A 123 30.61 1.96 -26.61
N SER A 124 29.74 1.41 -27.47
CA SER A 124 29.98 0.13 -28.12
C SER A 124 31.11 0.38 -29.11
N GLY A 125 32.33 0.05 -28.71
CA GLY A 125 33.51 0.08 -29.57
C GLY A 125 33.31 -0.83 -30.77
N ALA A 126 32.71 -0.30 -31.83
CA ALA A 126 32.85 -0.84 -33.17
C ALA A 126 33.98 -0.04 -33.83
N GLY A 127 35.19 -0.58 -33.75
CA GLY A 127 36.31 -0.11 -34.54
C GLY A 127 35.89 -0.04 -36.01
N LYS A 128 35.78 1.17 -36.54
CA LYS A 128 35.80 1.39 -37.99
C LYS A 128 37.24 1.64 -38.36
N ASN A 129 37.92 0.57 -38.76
CA ASN A 129 39.13 0.65 -39.54
C ASN A 129 38.86 1.49 -40.79
N LYS A 130 39.71 2.49 -41.05
CA LYS A 130 39.90 3.05 -42.37
C LYS A 130 41.38 3.31 -42.58
#